data_AF-A0A0S8IWU8-F1
#
_entry.id   AF-A0A0S8IWU8-F1
#
_cell.length_a   1.000
_cell.length_b   1.000
_cell.length_c   1.000
_cell.angle_alpha   90.00
_cell.angle_beta   90.00
_cell.angle_gamma   90.00
#
_symmetry.space_group_name_H-M   'P 1'
#
loop_
_entity.id
_entity.type
_entity.pdbx_description
1 polymer ?
#
loop_
_entity_poly.entity_id
_entity_poly.type
_entity_poly.pdbx_seq_one_letter_code
_entity_poly.pdbx_strand_id
1 'polypeptide(L)'
;MRIIKLKKDNLFPFLEVISEEADLWAPAKKGDRHIFKVIDDFAQIELNSTRTILPPKKIFLPPSFDMFSISEEGYKEDFSHITKKILFG
;
A
#
# COMPACT_ATOMS: atom_id res chain seq x y z
N MET A 1 -23.43 -12.89 5.24
CA MET A 1 -22.00 -12.54 5.11
C MET A 1 -21.18 -13.78 5.44
N ARG A 2 -20.48 -14.38 4.47
CA ARG A 2 -19.59 -15.52 4.75
C ARG A 2 -18.25 -14.97 5.23
N ILE A 3 -17.81 -15.36 6.41
CA ILE A 3 -16.52 -14.95 6.96
C ILE A 3 -15.52 -16.06 6.65
N ILE A 4 -14.49 -15.74 5.88
CA ILE A 4 -13.34 -16.61 5.65
C ILE A 4 -12.22 -16.07 6.54
N LYS A 5 -11.68 -16.91 7.42
CA LYS A 5 -10.54 -16.55 8.28
C LYS A 5 -9.25 -17.10 7.68
N LEU A 6 -8.29 -16.23 7.44
CA LEU A 6 -6.93 -16.63 7.09
C LEU A 6 -6.25 -17.22 8.33
N LYS A 7 -5.67 -18.42 8.20
CA LYS A 7 -4.81 -18.98 9.25
C LYS A 7 -3.55 -18.11 9.37
N LYS A 8 -3.06 -17.88 10.59
CA LYS A 8 -1.87 -17.04 10.83
C LYS A 8 -0.65 -17.55 10.06
N ASP A 9 -0.48 -18.86 9.99
CA ASP A 9 0.64 -19.50 9.27
C ASP A 9 0.60 -19.24 7.75
N ASN A 10 -0.58 -18.91 7.21
CA ASN A 10 -0.75 -18.59 5.79
C ASN A 10 -0.60 -17.10 5.49
N LEU A 11 -0.29 -16.26 6.48
CA LEU A 11 -0.19 -14.82 6.28
C LEU A 11 0.92 -14.47 5.28
N PHE A 12 2.14 -14.93 5.52
CA PHE A 12 3.28 -14.63 4.64
C PHE A 12 3.13 -15.22 3.23
N PRO A 13 2.74 -16.52 3.06
CA PRO A 13 2.44 -17.06 1.74
C PRO A 13 1.35 -16.27 1.00
N PHE A 14 0.35 -15.76 1.71
CA PHE A 14 -0.69 -14.92 1.11
C PHE A 14 -0.12 -13.56 0.66
N LEU A 15 0.68 -12.90 1.50
CA LEU A 15 1.32 -11.62 1.17
C LEU A 15 2.27 -11.74 -0.02
N GLU A 16 2.97 -12.86 -0.14
CA GLU A 16 3.84 -13.17 -1.28
C GLU A 16 3.06 -13.24 -2.58
N VAL A 17 2.00 -14.05 -2.64
CA VAL A 17 1.17 -14.19 -3.85
C VAL A 17 0.53 -12.86 -4.27
N ILE A 18 -0.02 -12.07 -3.34
CA ILE A 18 -0.65 -10.81 -3.74
C ILE A 18 0.36 -9.75 -4.19
N SER A 19 1.61 -9.82 -3.70
CA SER A 19 2.65 -8.87 -4.09
C SER A 19 3.09 -8.99 -5.55
N GLU A 20 2.76 -10.10 -6.22
CA GLU A 20 2.97 -10.27 -7.66
C GLU A 20 2.13 -9.29 -8.50
N GLU A 21 0.99 -8.82 -7.97
CA GLU A 21 0.07 -7.92 -8.69
C GLU A 21 0.39 -6.43 -8.52
N ALA A 22 1.09 -6.05 -7.44
CA ALA A 22 1.40 -4.67 -7.08
C ALA A 22 2.38 -4.59 -5.90
N ASP A 23 3.07 -3.45 -5.79
CA ASP A 23 3.95 -3.14 -4.66
C ASP A 23 3.25 -3.34 -3.31
N LEU A 24 3.83 -4.20 -2.46
CA LEU A 24 3.39 -4.42 -1.09
C LEU A 24 4.05 -3.41 -0.15
N TRP A 25 3.23 -2.53 0.43
CA TRP A 25 3.62 -1.61 1.48
C TRP A 25 3.25 -2.18 2.85
N ALA A 26 4.26 -2.38 3.70
CA ALA A 26 4.05 -2.88 5.06
C ALA A 26 4.88 -2.10 6.09
N PRO A 27 4.50 -2.14 7.38
CA PRO A 27 5.32 -1.58 8.44
C PRO A 27 6.64 -2.34 8.53
N ALA A 28 7.74 -1.60 8.55
CA ALA A 28 9.08 -2.11 8.78
C ALA A 28 9.82 -1.21 9.78
N LYS A 29 10.75 -1.81 10.51
CA LYS A 29 11.58 -1.09 11.48
C LYS A 29 12.62 -0.22 10.75
N LYS A 30 12.73 1.04 11.17
CA LYS A 30 13.77 1.99 10.75
C LYS A 30 14.32 2.70 12.00
N GLY A 31 15.41 2.16 12.55
CA GLY A 31 15.92 2.56 13.85
C GLY A 31 14.91 2.21 14.96
N ASP A 32 14.56 3.19 15.79
CA ASP A 32 13.60 3.02 16.90
C ASP A 32 12.14 3.27 16.49
N ARG A 33 11.88 3.48 15.20
CA ARG A 33 10.55 3.84 14.69
C ARG A 33 10.10 2.88 13.60
N HIS A 34 8.82 2.91 13.27
CA HIS A 34 8.23 2.12 12.20
C HIS A 34 7.85 3.01 11.02
N ILE A 35 8.13 2.56 9.81
CA ILE A 35 7.71 3.23 8.57
C ILE A 35 7.01 2.23 7.67
N PHE A 36 6.07 2.71 6.86
CA PHE A 36 5.65 1.95 5.71
C PHE A 36 6.71 2.08 4.61
N LYS A 37 7.10 0.95 4.04
CA LYS A 37 7.96 0.89 2.85
C LYS A 37 7.51 -0.27 1.96
N VAL A 38 7.95 -0.24 0.71
CA VAL A 38 7.85 -1.40 -0.19
C VAL A 38 8.69 -2.54 0.40
N ILE A 39 8.13 -3.74 0.41
CA ILE A 39 8.74 -4.94 0.97
C ILE A 39 9.20 -5.86 -0.15
N ASP A 40 10.50 -6.08 -0.23
CA ASP A 40 11.11 -7.14 -1.04
C ASP A 40 11.41 -8.40 -0.21
N ASP A 41 11.63 -8.22 1.10
CA ASP A 41 11.92 -9.29 2.05
C ASP A 41 10.87 -9.29 3.17
N PHE A 42 10.00 -10.30 3.12
CA PHE A 42 8.87 -10.46 4.04
C PHE A 42 9.27 -10.61 5.50
N ALA A 43 10.51 -11.04 5.79
CA ALA A 43 11.00 -11.13 7.17
C ALA A 43 11.14 -9.74 7.84
N GLN A 44 11.11 -8.67 7.06
CA GLN A 44 11.23 -7.29 7.55
C GLN A 44 9.89 -6.69 7.97
N ILE A 45 8.78 -7.40 7.76
CA ILE A 45 7.44 -6.96 8.12
C ILE A 45 7.27 -7.02 9.64
N GLU A 46 6.93 -5.88 10.23
CA GLU A 46 6.71 -5.75 11.67
C GLU A 46 5.23 -5.89 12.01
N LEU A 47 4.85 -7.06 12.53
CA LEU A 47 3.46 -7.36 12.87
C LEU A 47 2.97 -6.65 14.14
N ASN A 48 3.86 -6.19 15.01
CA ASN A 48 3.51 -5.56 16.28
C ASN A 48 3.71 -4.04 16.29
N SER A 49 3.72 -3.41 15.10
CA SER A 49 3.84 -1.96 15.02
C SER A 49 2.54 -1.28 15.48
N THR A 50 2.63 -0.39 16.47
CA THR A 50 1.46 0.33 17.01
C THR A 50 1.22 1.68 16.33
N ARG A 51 2.29 2.31 15.81
CA ARG A 51 2.23 3.57 15.07
C ARG A 51 3.41 3.68 14.11
N THR A 52 3.13 4.03 12.86
CA THR A 52 4.14 4.40 11.87
C THR A 52 4.38 5.91 11.83
N ILE A 53 5.57 6.34 11.43
CA ILE A 53 5.91 7.77 11.27
C ILE A 53 5.08 8.41 10.15
N LEU A 54 4.93 7.68 9.04
CA LEU A 54 4.24 8.14 7.85
C LEU A 54 2.84 7.50 7.80
N PRO A 55 1.77 8.30 7.74
CA PRO A 55 0.42 7.76 7.62
C PRO A 55 0.25 7.12 6.23
N PRO A 56 -0.56 6.05 6.11
CA PRO A 56 -0.82 5.38 4.84
C PRO A 56 -1.28 6.33 3.72
N LYS A 57 -2.03 7.38 4.06
CA LYS A 57 -2.49 8.41 3.10
C LYS A 57 -1.37 8.94 2.20
N LYS A 58 -0.16 9.13 2.74
CA LYS A 58 0.98 9.68 2.00
C LYS A 58 1.60 8.71 1.00
N ILE A 59 1.21 7.43 1.04
CA ILE A 59 1.65 6.38 0.10
C ILE A 59 0.78 6.38 -1.15
N PHE A 60 -0.53 6.63 -0.97
CA PHE A 60 -1.52 6.54 -2.05
C PHE A 60 -1.77 7.87 -2.75
N LEU A 61 -1.61 9.00 -2.06
CA LEU A 61 -1.94 10.31 -2.60
C LEU A 61 -0.67 11.18 -2.71
N PRO A 62 -0.28 11.58 -3.93
CA PRO A 62 0.78 12.55 -4.09
C PRO A 62 0.35 13.92 -3.53
N PRO A 63 1.30 14.82 -3.21
CA PRO A 63 0.98 16.16 -2.70
C PRO A 63 0.13 17.00 -3.66
N SER A 64 0.28 16.78 -4.96
CA SER A 64 -0.49 17.40 -6.04
C SER A 64 -0.63 16.42 -7.20
N PHE A 65 -1.79 16.42 -7.84
CA PHE A 65 -2.07 15.67 -9.07
C PHE A 65 -3.14 16.40 -9.87
N ASP A 66 -3.12 16.23 -11.18
CA ASP A 66 -4.17 16.75 -12.05
C ASP A 66 -5.43 15.89 -11.89
N MET A 67 -6.58 16.53 -11.68
CA MET A 67 -7.85 15.83 -11.50
C MET A 67 -8.56 15.57 -12.83
N PHE A 68 -8.47 16.53 -13.74
CA PHE A 68 -9.08 16.51 -15.06
C PHE A 68 -8.45 17.57 -15.96
N SER A 69 -8.69 17.42 -17.26
CA SER A 69 -8.37 18.40 -18.29
C SER A 69 -9.66 18.83 -19.02
N ILE A 70 -9.67 20.07 -19.50
CA ILE A 70 -10.76 20.62 -20.32
C ILE A 70 -10.17 21.07 -21.65
N SER A 71 -10.77 20.65 -22.75
CA SER A 71 -10.39 21.05 -24.12
C SER A 71 -11.64 21.31 -24.97
N GLU A 72 -11.47 21.66 -26.24
CA GLU A 72 -12.58 21.77 -27.20
C GLU A 72 -13.36 20.46 -27.35
N GLU A 73 -12.71 19.32 -27.08
CA GLU A 73 -13.31 17.97 -27.11
C GLU A 73 -14.13 17.66 -25.85
N GLY A 74 -14.07 18.53 -24.83
CA GLY A 74 -14.82 18.40 -23.58
C GLY A 74 -13.96 18.12 -22.34
N TYR A 75 -14.59 17.54 -21.33
CA TYR A 75 -14.01 17.19 -20.03
C TYR A 75 -13.43 15.77 -20.03
N LYS A 76 -12.22 15.61 -19.48
CA LYS A 76 -11.57 14.31 -19.34
C LYS A 76 -10.88 14.18 -17.99
N GLU A 77 -11.25 13.16 -17.23
CA GLU A 77 -10.63 12.82 -15.93
C GLU A 77 -9.19 12.34 -16.10
N ASP A 78 -8.34 12.69 -15.14
CA ASP A 78 -6.97 12.20 -15.07
C ASP A 78 -6.76 11.26 -13.87
N PHE A 79 -6.51 9.99 -14.19
CA PHE A 79 -6.21 8.93 -13.23
C PHE A 79 -4.77 8.42 -13.35
N SER A 80 -3.89 9.14 -14.07
CA SER A 80 -2.49 8.74 -14.33
C SER A 80 -1.68 8.53 -13.05
N HIS A 81 -2.01 9.26 -11.98
CA HIS A 81 -1.37 9.15 -10.67
C HIS A 81 -1.80 7.90 -9.89
N ILE A 82 -2.87 7.21 -10.30
CA ILE A 82 -3.39 6.03 -9.62
C ILE A 82 -2.61 4.79 -10.08
N THR A 83 -1.80 4.25 -9.18
CA THR A 83 -1.11 2.97 -9.36
C THR A 83 -1.71 1.92 -8.45
N LYS A 84 -1.76 0.65 -8.89
CA LYS A 84 -2.06 -0.46 -7.98
C LYS A 84 -1.00 -0.51 -6.87
N LYS A 85 -1.44 -0.53 -5.62
CA LYS A 85 -0.60 -0.68 -4.43
C LYS A 85 -1.34 -1.51 -3.40
N ILE A 86 -0.63 -2.35 -2.68
CA ILE A 86 -1.17 -3.14 -1.58
C ILE A 86 -0.65 -2.54 -0.29
N LEU A 87 -1.54 -2.31 0.68
CA LEU A 87 -1.15 -1.87 2.02
C LEU A 87 -1.52 -2.97 3.02
N PHE A 88 -0.55 -3.37 3.82
CA PHE A 88 -0.70 -4.34 4.90
C PHE A 88 -0.22 -3.74 6.22
N GLY A 89 -1.03 -3.79 7.28
CA GLY A 89 -0.69 -3.29 8.62
C GLY A 89 -1.82 -2.54 9.31
#